data_AF-A0A973TUQ3-F1
#
_entry.id   AF-A0A973TUQ3-F1
#
_cell.length_a   1.000
_cell.length_b   1.000
_cell.length_c   1.000
_cell.angle_alpha   90.00
_cell.angle_beta   90.00
_cell.angle_gamma   90.00
#
_symmetry.space_group_name_H-M   'P 1'
#
loop_
_entity.id
_entity.type
_entity.pdbx_description
1 polymer ?
#
loop_
_entity_poly.entity_id
_entity_poly.type
_entity_poly.pdbx_seq_one_letter_code
_entity_poly.pdbx_strand_id
1 'polypeptide(L)'
;MRPRLRADVRYVKSPDGVYVRGAAGACTLTGDAGYEWLDRLAPFLTGEHALDDLVGPLPADQRAVVEHLVRSLFEQRLLVDAVDDVPHALTEEEQRVYEAEIAFIRYAADSAEHRFERLRSAHITVLGDGPVVAALLEAGLRSGWRRVSVRTRDDVEGLRAVARRAMRDSAQDVAVERGTGLPAGTDLLLCVSDRREELVEAARWGVAVGQVLVGGDEAWVTAVGAPERVAAESCWRRLGAWRVPDSDEGLLTGPVPGVIAAHLALSCFHHLTGTADEEAPVLTRIDLRDLGARTHRPRPCTRTGRVRLDAVAEPEGFAERVRSFVDDRVGVLGRLDEDDLPQVPLAVCRASVSDPESVLPAWAPAPEVAGWGVDREEARWRAALTGLATYGSLVDAGGGERLDLLTGRACVVGPIAARVPYRAPVGVAAGRSWAD
;
A
#
# COMPACT_ATOMS: atom_id res chain seq x y z
N MET A 1 -13.73 -2.58 -34.84
CA MET A 1 -13.31 -1.88 -33.62
C MET A 1 -14.23 -0.72 -33.32
N ARG A 2 -14.46 -0.45 -32.03
CA ARG A 2 -15.10 0.74 -31.48
C ARG A 2 -14.03 1.60 -30.82
N PRO A 3 -13.41 2.53 -31.55
CA PRO A 3 -12.23 3.24 -31.07
C PRO A 3 -12.58 4.18 -29.91
N ARG A 4 -11.87 4.03 -28.79
CA ARG A 4 -11.94 4.94 -27.64
C ARG A 4 -10.57 5.50 -27.32
N LEU A 5 -10.44 6.83 -27.29
CA LEU A 5 -9.20 7.48 -26.87
C LEU A 5 -9.03 7.30 -25.36
N ARG A 6 -7.83 6.95 -24.88
CA ARG A 6 -7.61 6.83 -23.43
C ARG A 6 -7.66 8.22 -22.77
N ALA A 7 -8.18 8.28 -21.54
CA ALA A 7 -8.41 9.54 -20.84
C ALA A 7 -7.12 10.30 -20.46
N ASP A 8 -5.99 9.60 -20.40
CA ASP A 8 -4.66 10.15 -20.13
C ASP A 8 -3.98 10.76 -21.36
N VAL A 9 -4.56 10.58 -22.55
CA VAL A 9 -3.98 11.05 -23.80
C VAL A 9 -4.10 12.56 -23.93
N ARG A 10 -2.97 13.19 -24.19
CA ARG A 10 -2.84 14.60 -24.54
C ARG A 10 -2.20 14.72 -25.91
N TYR A 11 -2.63 15.69 -26.70
CA TYR A 11 -2.05 15.97 -28.01
C TYR A 11 -1.80 17.46 -28.20
N VAL A 12 -0.71 17.78 -28.91
CA VAL A 12 -0.28 19.16 -29.19
C VAL A 12 0.20 19.29 -30.62
N LYS A 13 -0.05 20.45 -31.23
CA LYS A 13 0.46 20.76 -32.58
C LYS A 13 1.98 20.88 -32.55
N SER A 14 2.64 20.24 -33.52
CA SER A 14 4.10 20.19 -33.69
C SER A 14 4.47 20.71 -35.10
N PRO A 15 5.70 21.21 -35.34
CA PRO A 15 6.14 21.60 -36.69
C PRO A 15 5.98 20.48 -37.73
N ASP A 16 6.14 19.22 -37.30
CA ASP A 16 6.02 18.05 -38.18
C ASP A 16 4.60 17.46 -38.25
N GLY A 17 3.61 18.05 -37.55
CA GLY A 17 2.22 17.56 -37.51
C GLY A 17 1.61 17.62 -36.11
N VAL A 18 1.33 16.48 -35.49
CA VAL A 18 0.77 16.39 -34.13
C VAL A 18 1.55 15.40 -33.26
N TYR A 19 1.91 15.82 -32.06
CA TYR A 19 2.50 14.96 -31.04
C TYR A 19 1.43 14.53 -30.06
N VAL A 20 1.29 13.23 -29.86
CA VAL A 20 0.32 12.59 -28.97
C VAL A 20 1.07 11.81 -27.90
N ARG A 21 0.68 11.96 -26.64
CA ARG A 21 1.32 11.30 -25.49
C ARG A 21 0.28 10.84 -24.48
N GLY A 22 0.47 9.63 -23.99
CA GLY A 22 -0.20 9.08 -22.80
C GLY A 22 0.83 8.46 -21.86
N ALA A 23 0.35 7.82 -20.80
CA ALA A 23 1.15 7.05 -19.85
C ALA A 23 1.73 5.78 -20.50
N ALA A 24 1.00 5.18 -21.45
CA ALA A 24 1.39 3.92 -22.10
C ALA A 24 2.34 4.10 -23.31
N GLY A 25 2.45 5.32 -23.86
CA GLY A 25 3.21 5.55 -25.08
C GLY A 25 3.15 6.99 -25.58
N ALA A 26 3.83 7.25 -26.69
CA ALA A 26 3.78 8.52 -27.39
C ALA A 26 4.06 8.32 -28.88
N CYS A 27 3.45 9.13 -29.73
CA CYS A 27 3.71 9.12 -31.16
C CYS A 27 3.63 10.52 -31.77
N THR A 28 4.38 10.72 -32.85
CA THR A 28 4.23 11.89 -33.72
C THR A 28 3.56 11.44 -35.01
N LEU A 29 2.39 12.00 -35.31
CA LEU A 29 1.74 11.80 -36.60
C LEU A 29 2.23 12.89 -37.55
N THR A 30 2.91 12.49 -38.62
CA THR A 30 3.52 13.40 -39.59
C THR A 30 2.49 13.94 -40.58
N GLY A 31 2.47 15.25 -40.80
CA GLY A 31 1.66 15.92 -41.82
C GLY A 31 0.89 17.13 -41.30
N ASP A 32 0.81 18.18 -42.12
CA ASP A 32 0.29 19.51 -41.75
C ASP A 32 -1.17 19.49 -41.25
N ALA A 33 -1.97 18.53 -41.72
CA ALA A 33 -3.38 18.37 -41.35
C ALA A 33 -3.62 17.36 -40.21
N GLY A 34 -2.57 16.72 -39.67
CA GLY A 34 -2.71 15.65 -38.67
C GLY A 34 -3.39 16.12 -37.38
N TYR A 35 -3.09 17.35 -36.94
CA TYR A 35 -3.74 17.97 -35.79
C TYR A 35 -5.24 18.21 -36.04
N GLU A 36 -5.60 18.75 -37.20
CA GLU A 36 -7.00 19.05 -37.53
C GLU A 36 -7.86 17.79 -37.64
N TRP A 37 -7.30 16.71 -38.20
CA TRP A 37 -7.96 15.41 -38.24
C TRP A 37 -8.18 14.84 -36.84
N LEU A 38 -7.14 14.84 -36.00
CA LEU A 38 -7.26 14.32 -34.63
C LEU A 38 -8.24 15.14 -33.80
N ASP A 39 -8.20 16.47 -33.90
CA ASP A 39 -9.09 17.37 -33.16
C ASP A 39 -10.57 17.21 -33.57
N ARG A 40 -10.83 16.94 -34.85
CA ARG A 40 -12.19 16.62 -35.34
C ARG A 40 -12.65 15.22 -34.96
N LEU A 41 -11.75 14.24 -34.92
CA LEU A 41 -12.08 12.86 -34.61
C LEU A 41 -12.22 12.62 -33.11
N ALA A 42 -11.39 13.26 -32.27
CA ALA A 42 -11.32 13.02 -30.84
C ALA A 42 -12.69 13.03 -30.11
N PRO A 43 -13.64 13.95 -30.41
CA PRO A 43 -14.97 13.93 -29.81
C PRO A 43 -15.81 12.68 -30.12
N PHE A 44 -15.48 11.95 -31.21
CA PHE A 44 -16.18 10.74 -31.64
C PHE A 44 -15.45 9.45 -31.25
N LEU A 45 -14.21 9.55 -30.76
CA LEU A 45 -13.43 8.41 -30.25
C LEU A 45 -13.84 8.08 -28.80
N THR A 46 -15.13 7.87 -28.58
CA THR A 46 -15.73 7.58 -27.27
C THR A 46 -15.92 6.07 -27.02
N GLY A 47 -15.80 5.24 -28.06
CA GLY A 47 -16.17 3.81 -28.03
C GLY A 47 -17.64 3.53 -28.36
N GLU A 48 -18.49 4.55 -28.52
CA GLU A 48 -19.91 4.39 -28.86
C GLU A 48 -20.14 4.16 -30.36
N HIS A 49 -19.23 4.63 -31.20
CA HIS A 49 -19.31 4.52 -32.66
C HIS A 49 -18.38 3.42 -33.17
N ALA A 50 -18.84 2.62 -34.14
CA ALA A 50 -17.94 1.72 -34.86
C ALA A 50 -17.05 2.54 -35.81
N LEU A 51 -15.80 2.12 -36.01
CA LEU A 51 -14.89 2.79 -36.95
C LEU A 51 -15.51 2.89 -38.36
N ASP A 52 -16.20 1.85 -38.80
CA ASP A 52 -16.87 1.80 -40.10
C ASP A 52 -17.96 2.88 -40.24
N ASP A 53 -18.68 3.19 -39.16
CA ASP A 53 -19.71 4.24 -39.14
C ASP A 53 -19.09 5.65 -39.20
N LEU A 54 -17.92 5.83 -38.59
CA LEU A 54 -17.19 7.10 -38.61
C LEU A 54 -16.57 7.40 -39.98
N VAL A 55 -16.09 6.36 -40.69
CA VAL A 55 -15.44 6.53 -42.00
C VAL A 55 -16.38 6.36 -43.19
N GLY A 56 -17.54 5.71 -43.01
CA GLY A 56 -18.52 5.45 -44.07
C GLY A 56 -18.97 6.69 -44.86
N PRO A 57 -19.21 7.85 -44.23
CA PRO A 57 -19.58 9.09 -44.92
C PRO A 57 -18.44 9.80 -45.67
N LEU A 58 -17.19 9.35 -45.51
CA LEU A 58 -16.01 10.07 -46.01
C LEU A 58 -15.57 9.57 -47.40
N PRO A 59 -15.00 10.44 -48.26
CA PRO A 59 -14.32 10.03 -49.50
C PRO A 59 -13.19 9.02 -49.24
N ALA A 60 -12.90 8.16 -50.22
CA ALA A 60 -11.92 7.07 -50.09
C ALA A 60 -10.54 7.53 -49.56
N ASP A 61 -10.05 8.67 -50.05
CA ASP A 61 -8.76 9.23 -49.63
C ASP A 61 -8.78 9.68 -48.16
N GLN A 62 -9.89 10.26 -47.70
CA GLN A 62 -10.07 10.69 -46.31
C GLN A 62 -10.26 9.50 -45.37
N ARG A 63 -10.99 8.47 -45.81
CA ARG A 63 -11.14 7.21 -45.08
C ARG A 63 -9.78 6.57 -44.80
N ALA A 64 -8.90 6.50 -45.79
CA ALA A 64 -7.56 5.93 -45.62
C ALA A 64 -6.73 6.69 -44.58
N VAL A 65 -6.85 8.03 -44.51
CA VAL A 65 -6.17 8.87 -43.51
C VAL A 65 -6.70 8.58 -42.10
N VAL A 66 -8.02 8.53 -41.91
CA VAL A 66 -8.64 8.23 -40.61
C VAL A 66 -8.27 6.82 -40.13
N GLU A 67 -8.34 5.82 -41.01
CA GLU A 67 -7.96 4.44 -40.68
C GLU A 67 -6.48 4.31 -40.31
N HIS A 68 -5.58 5.04 -40.97
CA HIS A 68 -4.16 5.06 -40.64
C HIS A 68 -3.89 5.75 -39.29
N LEU A 69 -4.59 6.85 -39.00
CA LEU A 69 -4.50 7.57 -37.75
C LEU A 69 -4.96 6.71 -36.57
N VAL A 70 -6.15 6.10 -36.68
CA VAL A 70 -6.70 5.23 -35.63
C VAL A 70 -5.79 4.04 -35.37
N ARG A 71 -5.24 3.43 -36.43
CA ARG A 71 -4.29 2.32 -36.31
C ARG A 71 -3.00 2.73 -35.60
N SER A 72 -2.40 3.85 -35.99
CA SER A 72 -1.19 4.37 -35.34
C SER A 72 -1.40 4.63 -33.84
N LEU A 73 -2.55 5.20 -33.47
CA LEU A 73 -2.89 5.41 -32.06
C LEU A 73 -3.12 4.09 -31.31
N PHE A 74 -3.75 3.11 -31.96
CA PHE A 74 -4.01 1.79 -31.38
C PHE A 74 -2.70 1.00 -31.15
N GLU A 75 -1.81 0.97 -32.14
CA GLU A 75 -0.49 0.31 -32.05
C GLU A 75 0.37 0.88 -30.91
N GLN A 76 0.23 2.19 -30.64
CA GLN A 76 0.95 2.89 -29.58
C GLN A 76 0.23 2.86 -28.23
N ARG A 77 -0.87 2.08 -28.11
CA ARG A 77 -1.70 1.93 -26.91
C ARG A 77 -2.28 3.26 -26.40
N LEU A 78 -2.48 4.24 -27.29
CA LEU A 78 -3.14 5.52 -27.00
C LEU A 78 -4.65 5.44 -27.23
N LEU A 79 -5.10 4.39 -27.91
CA LEU A 79 -6.48 4.11 -28.25
C LEU A 79 -6.79 2.66 -27.89
N VAL A 80 -7.98 2.43 -27.35
CA VAL A 80 -8.47 1.09 -26.97
C VAL A 80 -9.70 0.73 -27.80
N ASP A 81 -9.89 -0.55 -28.07
CA ASP A 81 -11.12 -1.05 -28.68
C ASP A 81 -12.15 -1.33 -27.58
N ALA A 82 -13.21 -0.54 -27.52
CA ALA A 82 -14.26 -0.71 -26.51
C ALA A 82 -15.04 -2.02 -26.68
N VAL A 83 -14.90 -2.74 -27.80
CA VAL A 83 -15.48 -4.09 -27.96
C VAL A 83 -14.85 -5.10 -26.99
N ASP A 84 -13.58 -4.88 -26.61
CA ASP A 84 -12.87 -5.77 -25.69
C ASP A 84 -13.23 -5.51 -24.21
N ASP A 85 -14.09 -4.51 -23.93
CA ASP A 85 -14.53 -4.25 -22.57
C ASP A 85 -15.37 -5.41 -22.02
N VAL A 86 -15.07 -5.80 -20.78
CA VAL A 86 -15.85 -6.82 -20.07
C VAL A 86 -17.27 -6.28 -19.83
N PRO A 87 -18.33 -7.06 -20.14
CA PRO A 87 -19.70 -6.65 -19.89
C PRO A 87 -19.98 -6.36 -18.41
N HIS A 88 -20.96 -5.49 -18.16
CA HIS A 88 -21.45 -5.12 -16.82
C HIS A 88 -22.98 -5.00 -16.81
N ALA A 89 -23.58 -5.00 -15.62
CA ALA A 89 -25.02 -4.86 -15.40
C ALA A 89 -25.42 -3.54 -14.69
N LEU A 90 -24.50 -2.57 -14.60
CA LEU A 90 -24.82 -1.23 -14.08
C LEU A 90 -25.95 -0.56 -14.88
N THR A 91 -26.93 -0.04 -14.16
CA THR A 91 -28.02 0.75 -14.74
C THR A 91 -27.52 2.10 -15.29
N GLU A 92 -28.27 2.70 -16.22
CA GLU A 92 -27.95 4.05 -16.73
C GLU A 92 -27.94 5.11 -15.61
N GLU A 93 -28.79 4.94 -14.60
CA GLU A 93 -28.82 5.82 -13.43
C GLU A 93 -27.55 5.69 -12.61
N GLU A 94 -27.09 4.47 -12.31
CA GLU A 94 -25.83 4.24 -11.59
C GLU A 94 -24.64 4.80 -12.37
N GLN A 95 -24.60 4.61 -13.69
CA GLN A 95 -23.53 5.16 -14.53
C GLN A 95 -23.52 6.70 -14.49
N ARG A 96 -24.68 7.35 -14.49
CA ARG A 96 -24.79 8.82 -14.40
C ARG A 96 -24.42 9.34 -13.01
N VAL A 97 -24.89 8.67 -11.95
CA VAL A 97 -24.62 9.09 -10.57
C VAL A 97 -23.13 9.00 -10.26
N TYR A 98 -22.44 7.97 -10.77
CA TYR A 98 -21.03 7.68 -10.49
C TYR A 98 -20.11 7.91 -11.69
N GLU A 99 -20.50 8.81 -12.60
CA GLU A 99 -19.72 9.12 -13.81
C GLU A 99 -18.28 9.50 -13.48
N ALA A 100 -18.07 10.30 -12.42
CA ALA A 100 -16.75 10.74 -12.00
C ALA A 100 -15.86 9.59 -11.50
N GLU A 101 -16.42 8.68 -10.71
CA GLU A 101 -15.71 7.50 -10.20
C GLU A 101 -15.38 6.51 -11.32
N ILE A 102 -16.31 6.28 -12.25
CA ILE A 102 -16.08 5.45 -13.44
C ILE A 102 -15.01 6.08 -14.34
N ALA A 103 -15.07 7.40 -14.56
CA ALA A 103 -14.06 8.12 -15.32
C ALA A 103 -12.67 8.04 -14.67
N PHE A 104 -12.60 8.09 -13.34
CA PHE A 104 -11.35 7.90 -12.60
C PHE A 104 -10.75 6.51 -12.83
N ILE A 105 -11.57 5.45 -12.80
CA ILE A 105 -11.11 4.08 -13.13
C ILE A 105 -10.63 4.02 -14.59
N ARG A 106 -11.39 4.62 -15.51
CA ARG A 106 -11.10 4.62 -16.95
C ARG A 106 -9.75 5.27 -17.29
N TYR A 107 -9.28 6.20 -16.46
CA TYR A 107 -7.95 6.77 -16.58
C TYR A 107 -6.84 5.74 -16.30
N ALA A 108 -7.05 4.86 -15.32
CA ALA A 108 -6.05 3.90 -14.86
C ALA A 108 -6.14 2.54 -15.58
N ALA A 109 -7.35 2.09 -15.94
CA ALA A 109 -7.58 0.75 -16.46
C ALA A 109 -8.79 0.67 -17.41
N ASP A 110 -8.78 -0.35 -18.27
CA ASP A 110 -9.89 -0.67 -19.19
C ASP A 110 -11.07 -1.34 -18.46
N SER A 111 -12.23 -1.44 -19.12
CA SER A 111 -13.48 -1.99 -18.56
C SER A 111 -13.90 -1.33 -17.24
N ALA A 112 -13.92 0.01 -17.23
CA ALA A 112 -14.13 0.82 -16.03
C ALA A 112 -15.47 0.52 -15.33
N GLU A 113 -16.53 0.35 -16.11
CA GLU A 113 -17.88 0.06 -15.66
C GLU A 113 -17.95 -1.32 -14.98
N HIS A 114 -17.35 -2.35 -15.57
CA HIS A 114 -17.26 -3.68 -14.96
C HIS A 114 -16.46 -3.66 -13.65
N ARG A 115 -15.36 -2.90 -13.61
CA ARG A 115 -14.56 -2.73 -12.38
C ARG A 115 -15.33 -1.98 -11.30
N PHE A 116 -16.12 -0.99 -11.67
CA PHE A 116 -16.99 -0.27 -10.75
C PHE A 116 -18.15 -1.16 -10.25
N GLU A 117 -18.73 -2.00 -11.11
CA GLU A 117 -19.70 -3.02 -10.73
C GLU A 117 -19.13 -3.97 -9.67
N ARG A 118 -17.86 -4.39 -9.81
CA ARG A 118 -17.21 -5.23 -8.79
C ARG A 118 -17.12 -4.54 -7.43
N LEU A 119 -16.82 -3.24 -7.41
CA LEU A 119 -16.88 -2.44 -6.18
C LEU A 119 -18.29 -2.40 -5.59
N ARG A 120 -19.32 -2.18 -6.42
CA ARG A 120 -20.72 -2.16 -5.99
C ARG A 120 -21.24 -3.52 -5.53
N SER A 121 -20.63 -4.61 -5.99
CA SER A 121 -21.05 -5.96 -5.63
C SER A 121 -20.46 -6.45 -4.31
N ALA A 122 -19.39 -5.80 -3.81
CA ALA A 122 -18.71 -6.19 -2.60
C ALA A 122 -19.51 -5.86 -1.32
N HIS A 123 -19.50 -6.79 -0.36
CA HIS A 123 -19.99 -6.57 1.00
C HIS A 123 -18.84 -6.06 1.88
N ILE A 124 -18.88 -4.77 2.19
CA ILE A 124 -17.84 -4.09 2.97
C ILE A 124 -18.30 -4.00 4.42
N THR A 125 -17.46 -4.49 5.34
CA THR A 125 -17.66 -4.32 6.78
C THR A 125 -16.72 -3.27 7.33
N VAL A 126 -17.26 -2.26 8.01
CA VAL A 126 -16.48 -1.27 8.75
C VAL A 126 -16.56 -1.60 10.24
N LEU A 127 -15.41 -1.82 10.88
CA LEU A 127 -15.28 -2.12 12.29
C LEU A 127 -14.48 -1.01 12.99
N GLY A 128 -15.06 -0.38 14.00
CA GLY A 128 -14.34 0.61 14.78
C GLY A 128 -15.27 1.64 15.43
N ASP A 129 -14.64 2.63 16.05
CA ASP A 129 -15.30 3.68 16.82
C ASP A 129 -14.78 5.08 16.41
N GLY A 130 -15.55 6.12 16.78
CA GLY A 130 -15.10 7.51 16.64
C GLY A 130 -15.25 8.15 15.24
N PRO A 131 -14.72 9.38 15.09
CA PRO A 131 -15.01 10.23 13.93
C PRO A 131 -14.39 9.74 12.62
N VAL A 132 -13.31 8.95 12.68
CA VAL A 132 -12.68 8.36 11.48
C VAL A 132 -13.62 7.34 10.84
N VAL A 133 -14.37 6.57 11.63
CA VAL A 133 -15.37 5.61 11.12
C VAL A 133 -16.53 6.34 10.43
N ALA A 134 -17.01 7.43 11.02
CA ALA A 134 -18.04 8.27 10.41
C ALA A 134 -17.57 8.83 9.06
N ALA A 135 -16.36 9.40 9.01
CA ALA A 135 -15.78 9.93 7.79
C ALA A 135 -15.53 8.84 6.72
N LEU A 136 -15.10 7.65 7.14
CA LEU A 136 -14.89 6.50 6.26
C LEU A 136 -16.20 6.00 5.65
N LEU A 137 -17.25 5.90 6.47
CA LEU A 137 -18.59 5.54 5.99
C LEU A 137 -19.11 6.56 4.97
N GLU A 138 -18.96 7.85 5.25
CA GLU A 138 -19.35 8.92 4.33
C GLU A 138 -18.57 8.86 3.01
N ALA A 139 -17.24 8.74 3.07
CA ALA A 139 -16.39 8.65 1.89
C ALA A 139 -16.68 7.39 1.06
N GLY A 140 -16.89 6.25 1.71
CA GLY A 140 -17.23 4.98 1.08
C GLY A 140 -18.58 5.01 0.34
N LEU A 141 -19.63 5.52 1.00
CA LEU A 141 -20.95 5.66 0.37
C LEU A 141 -20.93 6.64 -0.80
N ARG A 142 -20.18 7.73 -0.68
CA ARG A 142 -20.03 8.70 -1.77
C ARG A 142 -19.24 8.15 -2.96
N SER A 143 -18.33 7.22 -2.72
CA SER A 143 -17.54 6.54 -3.77
C SER A 143 -18.19 5.29 -4.35
N GLY A 144 -19.42 4.95 -3.92
CA GLY A 144 -20.24 3.93 -4.57
C GLY A 144 -20.40 2.62 -3.81
N TRP A 145 -20.00 2.54 -2.53
CA TRP A 145 -20.27 1.34 -1.74
C TRP A 145 -21.77 1.06 -1.66
N ARG A 146 -22.18 -0.14 -2.07
CA ARG A 146 -23.59 -0.53 -2.10
C ARG A 146 -24.01 -1.29 -0.85
N ARG A 147 -23.31 -2.35 -0.47
CA ARG A 147 -23.65 -3.18 0.69
C ARG A 147 -22.63 -2.95 1.80
N VAL A 148 -23.05 -2.24 2.86
CA VAL A 148 -22.18 -1.85 3.96
C VAL A 148 -22.74 -2.34 5.30
N SER A 149 -21.89 -3.00 6.09
CA SER A 149 -22.20 -3.34 7.48
C SER A 149 -21.23 -2.65 8.42
N VAL A 150 -21.75 -1.86 9.36
CA VAL A 150 -20.94 -1.12 10.32
C VAL A 150 -21.11 -1.76 11.70
N ARG A 151 -19.98 -2.10 12.31
CA ARG A 151 -19.84 -2.72 13.63
C ARG A 151 -19.10 -1.73 14.53
N THR A 152 -19.81 -1.18 15.50
CA THR A 152 -19.28 -0.16 16.41
C THR A 152 -19.70 -0.42 17.85
N ARG A 153 -18.92 0.08 18.82
CA ARG A 153 -19.30 0.20 20.23
C ARG A 153 -19.89 1.59 20.53
N ASP A 154 -19.72 2.53 19.62
CA ASP A 154 -20.04 3.95 19.73
C ASP A 154 -21.49 4.29 19.32
N ASP A 155 -21.74 5.56 18.95
CA ASP A 155 -23.02 6.11 18.52
C ASP A 155 -23.53 5.52 17.20
N VAL A 156 -24.25 4.42 17.33
CA VAL A 156 -24.99 3.77 16.24
C VAL A 156 -25.96 4.72 15.53
N GLU A 157 -26.65 5.61 16.26
CA GLU A 157 -27.66 6.47 15.64
C GLU A 157 -27.01 7.62 14.85
N GLY A 158 -25.91 8.18 15.38
CA GLY A 158 -25.05 9.11 14.66
C GLY A 158 -24.53 8.54 13.35
N LEU A 159 -24.01 7.32 13.36
CA LEU A 159 -23.54 6.65 12.14
C LEU A 159 -24.68 6.36 11.14
N ARG A 160 -25.88 6.01 11.61
CA ARG A 160 -27.06 5.89 10.73
C ARG A 160 -27.45 7.23 10.12
N ALA A 161 -27.32 8.33 10.85
CA ALA A 161 -27.57 9.66 10.33
C ALA A 161 -26.53 10.08 9.28
N VAL A 162 -25.26 9.74 9.49
CA VAL A 162 -24.18 9.92 8.50
C VAL A 162 -24.50 9.12 7.23
N ALA A 163 -24.84 7.84 7.36
CA ALA A 163 -25.20 6.99 6.23
C ALA A 163 -26.33 7.61 5.39
N ARG A 164 -27.44 8.00 6.04
CA ARG A 164 -28.59 8.62 5.36
C ARG A 164 -28.24 9.89 4.57
N ARG A 165 -27.27 10.68 5.04
CA ARG A 165 -26.81 11.90 4.36
C ARG A 165 -25.82 11.64 3.24
N ALA A 166 -25.07 10.55 3.33
CA ALA A 166 -24.00 10.20 2.41
C ALA A 166 -24.47 9.33 1.23
N MET A 167 -25.58 8.60 1.39
CA MET A 167 -26.17 7.81 0.32
C MET A 167 -26.46 8.67 -0.92
N ARG A 168 -26.02 8.20 -2.08
CA ARG A 168 -26.18 8.84 -3.39
C ARG A 168 -27.22 8.14 -4.27
N ASP A 169 -27.54 6.88 -3.99
CA ASP A 169 -28.52 6.12 -4.75
C ASP A 169 -29.39 5.22 -3.85
N SER A 170 -30.54 4.79 -4.36
CA SER A 170 -31.54 4.01 -3.61
C SER A 170 -31.19 2.52 -3.46
N ALA A 171 -30.20 2.03 -4.22
CA ALA A 171 -29.75 0.65 -4.17
C ALA A 171 -28.68 0.41 -3.09
N GLN A 172 -28.21 1.46 -2.40
CA GLN A 172 -27.33 1.36 -1.25
C GLN A 172 -28.09 0.83 -0.02
N ASP A 173 -27.49 -0.15 0.63
CA ASP A 173 -27.99 -0.85 1.80
C ASP A 173 -26.94 -0.79 2.92
N VAL A 174 -27.26 -0.08 3.99
CA VAL A 174 -26.35 0.20 5.11
C VAL A 174 -26.96 -0.29 6.40
N ALA A 175 -26.35 -1.30 7.00
CA ALA A 175 -26.71 -1.80 8.32
C ALA A 175 -25.69 -1.29 9.35
N VAL A 176 -26.17 -0.67 10.43
CA VAL A 176 -25.32 -0.24 11.56
C VAL A 176 -25.81 -0.93 12.82
N GLU A 177 -24.93 -1.72 13.43
CA GLU A 177 -25.21 -2.55 14.60
C GLU A 177 -24.11 -2.41 15.65
N ARG A 178 -24.49 -2.56 16.92
CA ARG A 178 -23.49 -2.65 17.99
C ARG A 178 -22.75 -3.99 17.93
N GLY A 179 -21.44 -3.96 18.12
CA GLY A 179 -20.62 -5.15 18.30
C GLY A 179 -19.28 -5.08 17.58
N THR A 180 -18.50 -6.15 17.72
CA THR A 180 -17.13 -6.26 17.19
C THR A 180 -16.95 -7.48 16.28
N GLY A 181 -18.02 -8.23 15.99
CA GLY A 181 -17.93 -9.46 15.18
C GLY A 181 -18.02 -9.19 13.67
N LEU A 182 -17.44 -10.10 12.88
CA LEU A 182 -17.54 -10.10 11.42
C LEU A 182 -18.89 -10.69 10.96
N PRO A 183 -19.72 -9.95 10.20
CA PRO A 183 -20.91 -10.51 9.56
C PRO A 183 -20.58 -11.68 8.61
N ALA A 184 -21.51 -12.60 8.44
CA ALA A 184 -21.39 -13.62 7.41
C ALA A 184 -21.48 -12.98 6.02
N GLY A 185 -20.64 -13.43 5.09
CA GLY A 185 -20.62 -12.93 3.70
C GLY A 185 -19.82 -11.64 3.49
N THR A 186 -19.06 -11.17 4.49
CA THR A 186 -18.14 -10.05 4.32
C THR A 186 -17.03 -10.41 3.32
N ASP A 187 -16.90 -9.61 2.27
CA ASP A 187 -15.81 -9.72 1.29
C ASP A 187 -14.57 -8.93 1.74
N LEU A 188 -14.81 -7.79 2.40
CA LEU A 188 -13.76 -6.83 2.77
C LEU A 188 -14.01 -6.21 4.15
N LEU A 189 -13.00 -6.25 5.02
CA LEU A 189 -12.99 -5.64 6.34
C LEU A 189 -12.14 -4.36 6.37
N LEU A 190 -12.74 -3.26 6.79
CA LEU A 190 -12.05 -2.02 7.12
C LEU A 190 -12.09 -1.81 8.63
N CYS A 191 -10.94 -1.82 9.29
CA CYS A 191 -10.86 -1.68 10.74
C CYS A 191 -10.18 -0.37 11.16
N VAL A 192 -10.80 0.37 12.06
CA VAL A 192 -10.24 1.59 12.66
C VAL A 192 -10.20 1.37 14.17
N SER A 193 -9.02 1.48 14.77
CA SER A 193 -8.84 1.33 16.20
C SER A 193 -7.70 2.20 16.70
N ASP A 194 -7.75 2.58 17.96
CA ASP A 194 -6.62 3.12 18.73
C ASP A 194 -5.77 2.01 19.38
N ARG A 195 -6.26 0.77 19.34
CA ARG A 195 -5.62 -0.40 19.94
C ARG A 195 -5.08 -1.32 18.88
N ARG A 196 -3.75 -1.38 18.80
CA ARG A 196 -3.03 -2.26 17.87
C ARG A 196 -3.42 -3.74 18.01
N GLU A 197 -3.70 -4.21 19.23
CA GLU A 197 -4.06 -5.61 19.48
C GLU A 197 -5.37 -6.00 18.78
N GLU A 198 -6.35 -5.09 18.72
CA GLU A 198 -7.61 -5.30 18.00
C GLU A 198 -7.38 -5.40 16.49
N LEU A 199 -6.47 -4.59 15.94
CA LEU A 199 -6.11 -4.64 14.53
C LEU A 199 -5.38 -5.95 14.18
N VAL A 200 -4.48 -6.42 15.05
CA VAL A 200 -3.80 -7.72 14.87
C VAL A 200 -4.81 -8.87 14.90
N GLU A 201 -5.81 -8.84 15.77
CA GLU A 201 -6.86 -9.85 15.80
C GLU A 201 -7.72 -9.82 14.52
N ALA A 202 -8.18 -8.63 14.12
CA ALA A 202 -8.97 -8.44 12.90
C ALA A 202 -8.23 -8.88 11.62
N ALA A 203 -6.90 -8.71 11.57
CA ALA A 203 -6.08 -9.14 10.45
C ALA A 203 -6.07 -10.67 10.26
N ARG A 204 -6.43 -11.45 11.29
CA ARG A 204 -6.43 -12.92 11.27
C ARG A 204 -7.74 -13.54 10.80
N TRP A 205 -8.76 -12.73 10.50
CA TRP A 205 -10.07 -13.23 10.08
C TRP A 205 -10.11 -13.78 8.64
N GLY A 206 -9.02 -13.64 7.88
CA GLY A 206 -8.84 -14.30 6.58
C GLY A 206 -9.62 -13.69 5.41
N VAL A 207 -10.23 -12.52 5.60
CA VAL A 207 -10.89 -11.73 4.53
C VAL A 207 -9.96 -10.62 4.04
N ALA A 208 -10.24 -10.04 2.86
CA ALA A 208 -9.52 -8.86 2.41
C ALA A 208 -9.65 -7.76 3.47
N VAL A 209 -8.54 -7.07 3.79
CA VAL A 209 -8.46 -6.21 4.96
C VAL A 209 -7.77 -4.88 4.66
N GLY A 210 -8.27 -3.82 5.29
CA GLY A 210 -7.68 -2.49 5.35
C GLY A 210 -7.78 -1.95 6.76
N GLN A 211 -6.73 -1.36 7.31
CA GLN A 211 -6.69 -1.04 8.73
C GLN A 211 -6.07 0.33 9.01
N VAL A 212 -6.57 0.97 10.07
CA VAL A 212 -6.11 2.26 10.56
C VAL A 212 -5.85 2.12 12.06
N LEU A 213 -4.62 2.45 12.46
CA LEU A 213 -4.26 2.69 13.85
C LEU A 213 -4.21 4.20 14.07
N VAL A 214 -4.94 4.70 15.05
CA VAL A 214 -4.88 6.11 15.46
C VAL A 214 -4.25 6.19 16.85
N GLY A 215 -3.20 6.97 17.03
CA GLY A 215 -2.62 7.13 18.36
C GLY A 215 -1.56 8.21 18.40
N GLY A 216 -1.50 8.95 19.50
CA GLY A 216 -0.55 10.04 19.60
C GLY A 216 -0.95 11.23 18.73
N ASP A 217 0.08 11.79 18.09
CA ASP A 217 0.02 12.78 17.03
C ASP A 217 0.07 12.15 15.62
N GLU A 218 -0.17 10.84 15.49
CA GLU A 218 -0.05 10.10 14.23
C GLU A 218 -1.27 9.20 13.96
N ALA A 219 -1.53 8.96 12.67
CA ALA A 219 -2.36 7.84 12.21
C ALA A 219 -1.58 7.00 11.21
N TRP A 220 -1.81 5.69 11.25
CA TRP A 220 -1.13 4.71 10.41
C TRP A 220 -2.17 3.92 9.62
N VAL A 221 -2.04 3.91 8.30
CA VAL A 221 -3.02 3.32 7.36
C VAL A 221 -2.33 2.23 6.54
N THR A 222 -2.87 1.02 6.54
CA THR A 222 -2.40 -0.05 5.64
C THR A 222 -2.93 0.15 4.24
N ALA A 223 -2.30 -0.47 3.25
CA ALA A 223 -3.00 -0.80 2.01
C ALA A 223 -4.22 -1.69 2.30
N VAL A 224 -5.20 -1.69 1.40
CA VAL A 224 -6.36 -2.59 1.44
C VAL A 224 -6.14 -3.76 0.49
N GLY A 225 -6.45 -4.99 0.90
CA GLY A 225 -6.43 -6.15 0.00
C GLY A 225 -6.29 -7.49 0.69
N ALA A 226 -5.89 -8.51 -0.06
CA ALA A 226 -5.71 -9.87 0.46
C ALA A 226 -4.72 -9.90 1.64
N PRO A 227 -4.98 -10.69 2.70
CA PRO A 227 -4.12 -10.76 3.89
C PRO A 227 -2.65 -11.02 3.60
N GLU A 228 -2.34 -11.85 2.59
CA GLU A 228 -0.98 -12.21 2.20
C GLU A 228 -0.22 -11.03 1.60
N ARG A 229 -0.93 -10.18 0.84
CA ARG A 229 -0.37 -8.99 0.20
C ARG A 229 -0.17 -7.86 1.21
N VAL A 230 -1.21 -7.57 1.99
CA VAL A 230 -1.20 -6.46 2.94
C VAL A 230 -0.30 -6.78 4.14
N ALA A 231 -0.22 -8.05 4.53
CA ALA A 231 0.52 -8.53 5.69
C ALA A 231 0.26 -7.66 6.93
N ALA A 232 -1.00 -7.25 7.16
CA ALA A 232 -1.35 -6.22 8.14
C ALA A 232 -0.86 -6.55 9.55
N GLU A 233 -0.96 -7.82 9.96
CA GLU A 233 -0.39 -8.30 11.22
C GLU A 233 1.13 -8.01 11.33
N SER A 234 1.88 -8.24 10.25
CA SER A 234 3.31 -7.92 10.22
C SER A 234 3.53 -6.42 10.33
N CYS A 235 2.75 -5.59 9.62
CA CYS A 235 2.85 -4.13 9.72
C CYS A 235 2.69 -3.66 11.17
N TRP A 236 1.71 -4.18 11.90
CA TRP A 236 1.45 -3.80 13.30
C TRP A 236 2.50 -4.31 14.27
N ARG A 237 2.99 -5.54 14.07
CA ARG A 237 4.14 -6.06 14.84
C ARG A 237 5.37 -5.19 14.63
N ARG A 238 5.66 -4.78 13.39
CA ARG A 238 6.80 -3.91 13.04
C ARG A 238 6.68 -2.55 13.69
N LEU A 239 5.52 -1.90 13.56
CA LEU A 239 5.31 -0.56 14.11
C LEU A 239 5.49 -0.53 15.63
N GLY A 240 4.84 -1.44 16.35
CA GLY A 240 4.96 -1.42 17.81
C GLY A 240 6.22 -2.07 18.36
N ALA A 241 7.12 -2.57 17.49
CA ALA A 241 8.49 -2.93 17.87
C ALA A 241 9.34 -1.71 18.21
N TRP A 242 8.95 -0.52 17.72
CA TRP A 242 9.69 0.73 17.84
C TRP A 242 9.15 1.70 18.89
N ARG A 243 8.02 1.37 19.54
CA ARG A 243 7.30 2.16 20.58
C ARG A 243 7.10 3.63 20.23
N VAL A 244 5.84 4.01 20.04
CA VAL A 244 5.45 5.42 19.87
C VAL A 244 5.07 5.98 21.25
N PRO A 245 5.48 7.20 21.62
CA PRO A 245 4.97 7.86 22.81
C PRO A 245 3.44 7.92 22.76
N ASP A 246 2.81 7.58 23.89
CA ASP A 246 1.37 7.64 24.05
C ASP A 246 1.00 9.09 24.43
N SER A 247 0.58 9.89 23.45
CA SER A 247 0.14 11.27 23.67
C SER A 247 -1.24 11.51 23.09
N ASP A 248 -2.28 11.39 23.90
CA ASP A 248 -3.62 11.78 23.46
C ASP A 248 -3.72 13.32 23.37
N GLU A 249 -3.43 13.85 22.17
CA GLU A 249 -3.53 15.28 21.87
C GLU A 249 -4.95 15.69 21.41
N GLY A 250 -5.90 14.75 21.31
CA GLY A 250 -7.27 15.06 20.89
C GLY A 250 -7.37 15.63 19.47
N LEU A 251 -6.44 15.28 18.57
CA LEU A 251 -6.30 15.88 17.23
C LEU A 251 -7.34 15.39 16.20
N LEU A 252 -8.24 14.46 16.58
CA LEU A 252 -9.29 13.93 15.71
C LEU A 252 -10.48 14.89 15.55
N THR A 253 -10.22 16.12 15.14
CA THR A 253 -11.23 17.16 14.92
C THR A 253 -11.07 17.80 13.55
N GLY A 254 -12.10 18.54 13.11
CA GLY A 254 -12.07 19.24 11.83
C GLY A 254 -11.81 18.31 10.64
N PRO A 255 -10.82 18.58 9.77
CA PRO A 255 -10.57 17.79 8.57
C PRO A 255 -9.82 16.47 8.82
N VAL A 256 -9.19 16.31 9.99
CA VAL A 256 -8.26 15.20 10.27
C VAL A 256 -8.91 13.82 10.06
N PRO A 257 -10.12 13.53 10.59
CA PRO A 257 -10.75 12.23 10.37
C PRO A 257 -11.04 11.95 8.89
N GLY A 258 -11.40 13.00 8.13
CA GLY A 258 -11.66 12.92 6.69
C GLY A 258 -10.43 12.54 5.88
N VAL A 259 -9.26 13.09 6.20
CA VAL A 259 -8.00 12.77 5.51
C VAL A 259 -7.60 11.30 5.76
N ILE A 260 -7.64 10.85 7.02
CA ILE A 260 -7.34 9.45 7.37
C ILE A 260 -8.30 8.50 6.64
N ALA A 261 -9.61 8.80 6.70
CA ALA A 261 -10.64 8.03 6.03
C ALA A 261 -10.44 7.99 4.51
N ALA A 262 -10.06 9.11 3.88
CA ALA A 262 -9.84 9.20 2.44
C ALA A 262 -8.69 8.29 1.98
N HIS A 263 -7.58 8.21 2.74
CA HIS A 263 -6.49 7.28 2.43
C HIS A 263 -6.97 5.82 2.40
N LEU A 264 -7.74 5.41 3.41
CA LEU A 264 -8.24 4.03 3.47
C LEU A 264 -9.32 3.76 2.42
N ALA A 265 -10.26 4.71 2.21
CA ALA A 265 -11.32 4.60 1.22
C ALA A 265 -10.75 4.53 -0.21
N LEU A 266 -9.73 5.33 -0.52
CA LEU A 266 -9.05 5.30 -1.82
C LEU A 266 -8.32 3.97 -2.04
N SER A 267 -7.61 3.47 -1.03
CA SER A 267 -6.96 2.17 -1.13
C SER A 267 -7.97 1.02 -1.27
N CYS A 268 -9.12 1.09 -0.58
CA CYS A 268 -10.26 0.18 -0.77
C CYS A 268 -10.81 0.25 -2.20
N PHE A 269 -11.01 1.45 -2.73
CA PHE A 269 -11.45 1.69 -4.10
C PHE A 269 -10.49 1.05 -5.11
N HIS A 270 -9.19 1.27 -4.94
CA HIS A 270 -8.17 0.65 -5.81
C HIS A 270 -8.18 -0.88 -5.75
N HIS A 271 -8.32 -1.46 -4.56
CA HIS A 271 -8.41 -2.91 -4.42
C HIS A 271 -9.65 -3.48 -5.10
N LEU A 272 -10.83 -2.93 -4.81
CA LEU A 272 -12.10 -3.42 -5.36
C LEU A 272 -12.21 -3.20 -6.87
N THR A 273 -11.65 -2.11 -7.41
CA THR A 273 -11.60 -1.84 -8.86
C THR A 273 -10.40 -2.49 -9.56
N GLY A 274 -9.48 -3.10 -8.80
CA GLY A 274 -8.34 -3.85 -9.32
C GLY A 274 -7.35 -2.94 -10.03
N THR A 275 -7.21 -1.73 -9.51
CA THR A 275 -6.26 -0.69 -9.93
C THR A 275 -5.20 -0.46 -8.85
N ALA A 276 -5.18 -1.27 -7.79
CA ALA A 276 -4.14 -1.26 -6.78
C ALA A 276 -2.83 -1.81 -7.33
N ASP A 277 -1.72 -1.17 -6.98
CA ASP A 277 -0.37 -1.68 -7.26
C ASP A 277 -0.13 -3.04 -6.60
N GLU A 278 0.65 -3.90 -7.26
CA GLU A 278 0.98 -5.26 -6.79
C GLU A 278 2.16 -5.31 -5.79
N GLU A 279 2.68 -4.16 -5.37
CA GLU A 279 3.88 -4.10 -4.55
C GLU A 279 3.67 -4.57 -3.10
N ALA A 280 4.80 -4.94 -2.48
CA ALA A 280 5.01 -5.33 -1.08
C ALA A 280 4.16 -4.54 -0.07
N PRO A 281 3.93 -5.06 1.15
CA PRO A 281 3.13 -4.38 2.17
C PRO A 281 3.58 -2.92 2.37
N VAL A 282 2.59 -2.04 2.36
CA VAL A 282 2.73 -0.60 2.52
C VAL A 282 2.01 -0.17 3.78
N LEU A 283 2.66 0.71 4.55
CA LEU A 283 2.08 1.35 5.71
C LEU A 283 2.31 2.86 5.64
N THR A 284 1.24 3.63 5.55
CA THR A 284 1.30 5.10 5.41
C THR A 284 1.08 5.76 6.77
N ARG A 285 2.06 6.53 7.22
CA ARG A 285 1.97 7.41 8.38
C ARG A 285 1.40 8.75 7.97
N ILE A 286 0.47 9.27 8.75
CA ILE A 286 -0.10 10.61 8.63
C ILE A 286 0.20 11.33 9.95
N ASP A 287 0.96 12.43 9.90
CA ASP A 287 1.12 13.33 11.04
C ASP A 287 -0.17 14.14 11.20
N LEU A 288 -0.77 14.12 12.39
CA LEU A 288 -2.09 14.72 12.63
C LEU A 288 -2.02 16.24 12.83
N ARG A 289 -0.81 16.81 13.01
CA ARG A 289 -0.61 18.25 13.18
C ARG A 289 -0.51 18.98 11.83
N ASP A 290 0.17 18.37 10.85
CA ASP A 290 0.38 18.98 9.52
C ASP A 290 -0.26 18.21 8.35
N LEU A 291 -0.82 17.02 8.61
CA LEU A 291 -1.42 16.12 7.62
C LEU A 291 -0.43 15.61 6.56
N GLY A 292 0.86 15.66 6.87
CA GLY A 292 1.93 15.09 6.06
C GLY A 292 1.87 13.57 6.04
N ALA A 293 1.78 12.99 4.84
CA ALA A 293 1.77 11.55 4.65
C ALA A 293 3.18 11.04 4.26
N ARG A 294 3.67 10.01 4.96
CA ARG A 294 4.92 9.30 4.63
C ARG A 294 4.65 7.80 4.50
N THR A 295 5.10 7.22 3.39
CA THR A 295 4.91 5.79 3.11
C THR A 295 6.12 4.98 3.58
N HIS A 296 5.85 3.95 4.39
CA HIS A 296 6.82 2.97 4.86
C HIS A 296 6.56 1.59 4.22
N ARG A 297 7.60 0.78 4.07
CA ARG A 297 7.52 -0.55 3.41
C ARG A 297 8.04 -1.65 4.34
N PRO A 298 7.25 -2.05 5.35
CA PRO A 298 7.67 -3.06 6.32
C PRO A 298 7.99 -4.39 5.64
N ARG A 299 8.98 -5.12 6.16
CA ARG A 299 9.20 -6.51 5.76
C ARG A 299 8.28 -7.44 6.57
N PRO A 300 7.53 -8.35 5.90
CA PRO A 300 6.72 -9.33 6.62
C PRO A 300 7.50 -10.04 7.72
N CYS A 301 6.87 -10.22 8.87
CA CYS A 301 7.39 -10.97 10.00
C CYS A 301 6.70 -12.34 10.01
N THR A 302 7.16 -13.27 9.16
CA THR A 302 6.59 -14.63 9.12
C THR A 302 7.33 -15.54 10.10
N ARG A 303 6.65 -15.97 11.17
CA ARG A 303 7.17 -16.95 12.14
C ARG A 303 7.01 -18.41 11.68
N THR A 304 6.56 -18.64 10.45
CA THR A 304 6.03 -19.96 10.00
C THR A 304 7.01 -20.80 9.19
N GLY A 305 8.21 -20.32 8.87
CA GLY A 305 9.22 -21.09 8.15
C GLY A 305 10.24 -21.74 9.08
N ARG A 306 10.70 -22.97 8.76
CA ARG A 306 11.99 -23.47 9.28
C ARG A 306 13.06 -22.47 8.86
N VAL A 307 13.93 -22.08 9.80
CA VAL A 307 15.12 -21.29 9.48
C VAL A 307 15.89 -22.02 8.38
N ARG A 308 16.05 -21.36 7.23
CA ARG A 308 16.85 -21.89 6.13
C ARG A 308 18.33 -21.78 6.51
N LEU A 309 18.94 -22.92 6.83
CA LEU A 309 20.36 -23.02 7.18
C LEU A 309 21.28 -23.02 5.95
N ASP A 310 20.72 -23.06 4.74
CA ASP A 310 21.44 -23.10 3.47
C ASP A 310 21.60 -21.72 2.80
N ALA A 311 21.11 -20.66 3.44
CA ALA A 311 21.20 -19.29 2.92
C ALA A 311 22.52 -18.63 3.37
N VAL A 312 23.52 -18.62 2.48
CA VAL A 312 24.76 -17.85 2.69
C VAL A 312 24.54 -16.41 2.21
N ALA A 313 24.85 -15.44 3.06
CA ALA A 313 24.82 -14.03 2.68
C ALA A 313 26.07 -13.73 1.84
N GLU A 314 25.93 -13.68 0.52
CA GLU A 314 27.01 -13.17 -0.33
C GLU A 314 27.26 -11.68 0.00
N PRO A 315 28.53 -11.25 0.11
CA PRO A 315 28.86 -9.84 0.37
C PRO A 315 28.32 -8.90 -0.73
N GLU A 316 28.31 -9.40 -1.97
CA GLU A 316 27.90 -8.66 -3.15
C GLU A 316 26.40 -8.29 -3.09
N GLY A 317 26.11 -7.00 -3.26
CA GLY A 317 24.75 -6.45 -3.21
C GLY A 317 24.13 -6.40 -1.81
N PHE A 318 24.86 -6.74 -0.74
CA PHE A 318 24.30 -6.73 0.60
C PHE A 318 23.91 -5.35 1.09
N ALA A 319 24.70 -4.32 0.76
CA ALA A 319 24.38 -2.95 1.15
C ALA A 319 23.00 -2.54 0.65
N GLU A 320 22.64 -2.91 -0.59
CA GLU A 320 21.33 -2.64 -1.16
C GLU A 320 20.22 -3.46 -0.48
N ARG A 321 20.47 -4.75 -0.22
CA ARG A 321 19.52 -5.62 0.49
C ARG A 321 19.22 -5.11 1.89
N VAL A 322 20.26 -4.76 2.67
CA VAL A 322 20.14 -4.28 4.05
C VAL A 322 19.40 -2.95 4.13
N ARG A 323 19.61 -2.04 3.19
CA ARG A 323 18.85 -0.78 3.14
C ARG A 323 17.34 -1.01 3.14
N SER A 324 16.88 -2.12 2.56
CA SER A 324 15.45 -2.48 2.56
C SER A 324 14.91 -3.02 3.89
N PHE A 325 15.79 -3.22 4.88
CA PHE A 325 15.46 -3.61 6.26
C PHE A 325 15.61 -2.45 7.26
N VAL A 326 16.14 -1.30 6.83
CA VAL A 326 16.38 -0.13 7.67
C VAL A 326 15.21 0.86 7.50
N ASP A 327 14.48 1.08 8.58
CA ASP A 327 13.42 2.09 8.67
C ASP A 327 13.18 2.43 10.14
N ASP A 328 13.09 3.72 10.45
CA ASP A 328 13.07 4.25 11.82
C ASP A 328 11.78 3.92 12.59
N ARG A 329 10.73 3.46 11.89
CA ARG A 329 9.41 3.19 12.46
C ARG A 329 8.95 1.75 12.27
N VAL A 330 9.35 1.10 11.19
CA VAL A 330 8.91 -0.27 10.85
C VAL A 330 10.04 -1.21 10.42
N GLY A 331 11.30 -0.78 10.54
CA GLY A 331 12.45 -1.54 10.10
C GLY A 331 12.73 -2.76 10.99
N VAL A 332 13.48 -3.73 10.45
CA VAL A 332 14.20 -4.69 11.30
C VAL A 332 15.25 -3.94 12.10
N LEU A 333 15.96 -3.05 11.40
CA LEU A 333 16.91 -2.10 11.96
C LEU A 333 16.28 -0.70 11.89
N GLY A 334 16.42 0.10 12.94
CA GLY A 334 15.86 1.45 12.96
C GLY A 334 16.82 2.45 12.32
N ARG A 335 18.10 2.21 12.55
CA ARG A 335 19.22 2.99 12.01
C ARG A 335 20.36 2.05 11.63
N LEU A 336 21.16 2.49 10.68
CA LEU A 336 22.41 1.84 10.27
C LEU A 336 23.33 2.91 9.69
N ASP A 337 24.00 3.62 10.58
CA ASP A 337 24.82 4.78 10.24
C ASP A 337 26.06 4.86 11.14
N GLU A 338 26.96 5.75 10.74
CA GLU A 338 28.21 6.01 11.45
C GLU A 338 27.98 6.83 12.74
N ASP A 339 26.79 7.44 12.93
CA ASP A 339 26.46 8.37 14.02
C ASP A 339 27.58 9.43 14.22
N ASP A 340 27.70 10.01 15.41
CA ASP A 340 28.85 10.84 15.79
C ASP A 340 30.08 10.01 16.26
N LEU A 341 30.27 8.79 15.74
CA LEU A 341 31.34 7.88 16.18
C LEU A 341 32.70 8.20 15.54
N PRO A 342 33.82 7.95 16.25
CA PRO A 342 35.15 8.12 15.69
C PRO A 342 35.35 7.18 14.50
N GLN A 343 35.89 7.73 13.40
CA GLN A 343 36.17 6.99 12.16
C GLN A 343 37.67 6.72 11.96
N VAL A 344 38.46 6.94 13.01
CA VAL A 344 39.92 6.78 13.03
C VAL A 344 40.31 6.22 14.42
N PRO A 345 41.20 5.20 14.51
CA PRO A 345 41.91 4.52 13.41
C PRO A 345 41.04 3.50 12.65
N LEU A 346 39.86 3.15 13.17
CA LEU A 346 38.90 2.25 12.54
C LEU A 346 37.61 3.00 12.25
N ALA A 347 36.94 2.62 11.16
CA ALA A 347 35.58 3.06 10.92
C ALA A 347 34.62 2.32 11.86
N VAL A 348 33.58 3.00 12.34
CA VAL A 348 32.59 2.44 13.25
C VAL A 348 31.19 2.79 12.76
N CYS A 349 30.29 1.80 12.79
CA CYS A 349 28.88 1.94 12.44
C CYS A 349 28.02 1.35 13.56
N ARG A 350 26.87 1.98 13.82
CA ARG A 350 25.88 1.53 14.81
C ARG A 350 24.59 1.10 14.11
N ALA A 351 23.92 0.11 14.69
CA ALA A 351 22.57 -0.25 14.30
C ALA A 351 21.67 -0.40 15.53
N SER A 352 20.47 0.18 15.44
CA SER A 352 19.40 -0.05 16.40
C SER A 352 18.53 -1.20 15.94
N VAL A 353 18.07 -2.04 16.87
CA VAL A 353 17.38 -3.30 16.55
C VAL A 353 15.95 -3.29 17.10
N SER A 354 14.99 -3.70 16.28
CA SER A 354 13.59 -3.82 16.68
C SER A 354 13.32 -5.04 17.58
N ASP A 355 12.31 -4.95 18.45
CA ASP A 355 11.79 -6.06 19.27
C ASP A 355 10.33 -6.39 18.93
N PRO A 356 10.07 -7.11 17.82
CA PRO A 356 8.72 -7.32 17.30
C PRO A 356 7.85 -8.25 18.17
N GLU A 357 8.47 -9.11 18.98
CA GLU A 357 7.76 -10.04 19.87
C GLU A 357 7.63 -9.47 21.30
N SER A 358 8.04 -8.21 21.52
CA SER A 358 7.98 -7.53 22.82
C SER A 358 8.63 -8.35 23.94
N VAL A 359 9.78 -8.98 23.66
CA VAL A 359 10.52 -9.80 24.62
C VAL A 359 11.16 -8.92 25.71
N LEU A 360 11.50 -7.67 25.36
CA LEU A 360 12.07 -6.69 26.27
C LEU A 360 10.95 -5.90 27.00
N PRO A 361 11.17 -5.54 28.29
CA PRO A 361 10.23 -4.72 29.04
C PRO A 361 9.89 -3.40 28.35
N ALA A 362 8.66 -2.91 28.49
CA ALA A 362 8.11 -1.70 27.85
C ALA A 362 8.88 -0.39 28.10
N TRP A 363 9.77 -0.35 29.10
CA TRP A 363 10.63 0.79 29.42
C TRP A 363 12.07 0.64 28.88
N ALA A 364 12.46 -0.55 28.41
CA ALA A 364 13.82 -0.82 27.96
C ALA A 364 14.10 -0.13 26.61
N PRO A 365 15.26 0.51 26.42
CA PRO A 365 15.62 1.07 25.12
C PRO A 365 15.76 -0.04 24.06
N ALA A 366 15.59 0.33 22.79
CA ALA A 366 15.91 -0.56 21.68
C ALA A 366 17.39 -1.02 21.79
N PRO A 367 17.69 -2.30 21.53
CA PRO A 367 19.06 -2.77 21.51
C PRO A 367 19.91 -2.01 20.48
N GLU A 368 21.12 -1.65 20.88
CA GLU A 368 22.10 -0.99 20.05
C GLU A 368 23.30 -1.94 19.86
N VAL A 369 23.71 -2.11 18.60
CA VAL A 369 24.89 -2.89 18.24
C VAL A 369 25.87 -2.04 17.44
N ALA A 370 27.15 -2.37 17.51
CA ALA A 370 28.18 -1.69 16.76
C ALA A 370 28.99 -2.68 15.90
N GLY A 371 29.39 -2.23 14.72
CA GLY A 371 30.37 -2.88 13.86
C GLY A 371 31.55 -1.95 13.61
N TRP A 372 32.75 -2.53 13.46
CA TRP A 372 33.99 -1.79 13.21
C TRP A 372 34.80 -2.47 12.12
N GLY A 373 35.53 -1.70 11.31
CA GLY A 373 36.34 -2.22 10.20
C GLY A 373 37.44 -1.26 9.77
N VAL A 374 38.31 -1.72 8.87
CA VAL A 374 39.36 -0.88 8.27
C VAL A 374 38.78 0.23 7.38
N ASP A 375 37.55 0.04 6.91
CA ASP A 375 36.78 1.02 6.16
C ASP A 375 35.29 1.00 6.58
N ARG A 376 34.53 1.98 6.05
CA ARG A 376 33.11 2.16 6.39
C ARG A 376 32.22 1.05 5.85
N GLU A 377 32.59 0.45 4.72
CA GLU A 377 31.81 -0.63 4.12
C GLU A 377 31.85 -1.86 5.01
N GLU A 378 33.05 -2.21 5.48
CA GLU A 378 33.26 -3.29 6.43
C GLU A 378 32.57 -2.99 7.78
N ALA A 379 32.74 -1.79 8.34
CA ALA A 379 32.07 -1.42 9.59
C ALA A 379 30.54 -1.55 9.49
N ARG A 380 29.94 -1.05 8.40
CA ARG A 380 28.49 -1.13 8.14
C ARG A 380 28.03 -2.57 7.92
N TRP A 381 28.75 -3.36 7.13
CA TRP A 381 28.48 -4.79 6.94
C TRP A 381 28.41 -5.52 8.29
N ARG A 382 29.41 -5.29 9.13
CA ARG A 382 29.54 -5.93 10.44
C ARG A 382 28.45 -5.49 11.41
N ALA A 383 28.09 -4.20 11.40
CA ALA A 383 27.01 -3.66 12.22
C ALA A 383 25.65 -4.27 11.81
N ALA A 384 25.40 -4.35 10.50
CA ALA A 384 24.18 -4.93 9.96
C ALA A 384 24.05 -6.41 10.31
N LEU A 385 25.09 -7.23 10.13
CA LEU A 385 25.06 -8.64 10.51
C LEU A 385 24.78 -8.83 12.01
N THR A 386 25.47 -8.06 12.85
CA THR A 386 25.26 -8.10 14.31
C THR A 386 23.83 -7.70 14.66
N GLY A 387 23.27 -6.70 13.96
CA GLY A 387 21.90 -6.23 14.16
C GLY A 387 20.86 -7.28 13.73
N LEU A 388 21.05 -7.92 12.58
CA LEU A 388 20.19 -8.98 12.07
C LEU A 388 20.25 -10.23 12.97
N ALA A 389 21.43 -10.59 13.46
CA ALA A 389 21.60 -11.68 14.40
C ALA A 389 20.89 -11.38 15.73
N THR A 390 21.06 -10.16 16.26
CA THR A 390 20.36 -9.66 17.45
C THR A 390 18.84 -9.68 17.25
N TYR A 391 18.35 -9.26 16.09
CA TYR A 391 16.93 -9.32 15.75
C TYR A 391 16.40 -10.76 15.76
N GLY A 392 17.08 -11.68 15.06
CA GLY A 392 16.69 -13.10 15.03
C GLY A 392 16.66 -13.73 16.42
N SER A 393 17.53 -13.27 17.31
CA SER A 393 17.59 -13.67 18.72
C SER A 393 16.37 -13.24 19.52
N LEU A 394 15.77 -12.09 19.21
CA LEU A 394 14.55 -11.58 19.85
C LEU A 394 13.29 -12.21 19.26
N VAL A 395 13.28 -12.51 17.95
CA VAL A 395 12.15 -13.20 17.32
C VAL A 395 12.01 -14.64 17.82
N ASP A 396 13.13 -15.34 18.04
CA ASP A 396 13.15 -16.72 18.54
C ASP A 396 14.04 -16.89 19.78
N ALA A 397 13.57 -16.30 20.89
CA ALA A 397 14.24 -16.32 22.19
C ALA A 397 14.29 -17.71 22.87
N GLY A 398 13.57 -18.70 22.34
CA GLY A 398 13.53 -20.07 22.88
C GLY A 398 14.82 -20.86 22.69
N GLY A 399 15.77 -20.35 21.91
CA GLY A 399 17.02 -21.03 21.56
C GLY A 399 16.80 -22.11 20.49
N GLY A 400 17.85 -22.89 20.21
CA GLY A 400 17.86 -23.97 19.23
C GLY A 400 19.01 -23.87 18.22
N GLU A 401 18.93 -24.66 17.16
CA GLU A 401 19.86 -24.58 16.03
C GLU A 401 19.62 -23.31 15.22
N ARG A 402 20.70 -22.60 14.92
CA ARG A 402 20.77 -21.35 14.17
C ARG A 402 21.89 -21.43 13.14
N LEU A 403 21.94 -20.46 12.23
CA LEU A 403 23.03 -20.28 11.30
C LEU A 403 23.93 -19.15 11.77
N ASP A 404 25.24 -19.36 11.85
CA ASP A 404 26.20 -18.27 11.92
C ASP A 404 26.25 -17.55 10.57
N LEU A 405 25.75 -16.32 10.54
CA LEU A 405 25.67 -15.44 9.37
C LEU A 405 27.05 -15.07 8.80
N LEU A 406 28.14 -15.20 9.57
CA LEU A 406 29.50 -15.02 9.03
C LEU A 406 30.04 -16.29 8.39
N THR A 407 29.88 -17.44 9.04
CA THR A 407 30.55 -18.68 8.63
C THR A 407 29.64 -19.64 7.85
N GLY A 408 28.33 -19.38 7.82
CA GLY A 408 27.32 -20.27 7.26
C GLY A 408 27.20 -21.60 8.02
N ARG A 409 27.77 -21.72 9.22
CA ARG A 409 27.76 -22.97 9.99
C ARG A 409 26.59 -22.99 10.96
N ALA A 410 26.00 -24.17 11.14
CA ALA A 410 25.02 -24.36 12.20
C ALA A 410 25.67 -24.14 13.58
N CYS A 411 25.02 -23.35 14.43
CA CYS A 411 25.42 -23.12 15.82
C CYS A 411 24.22 -23.33 16.75
N VAL A 412 24.48 -23.83 17.95
CA VAL A 412 23.44 -24.03 18.97
C VAL A 412 23.42 -22.83 19.88
N VAL A 413 22.29 -22.14 19.94
CA VAL A 413 22.07 -20.99 20.82
C VAL A 413 21.14 -21.42 21.95
N GLY A 414 21.58 -21.23 23.20
CA GLY A 414 20.73 -21.47 24.36
C GLY A 414 19.55 -20.50 24.43
N PRO A 415 18.54 -20.77 25.26
CA PRO A 415 17.45 -19.82 25.51
C PRO A 415 18.00 -18.45 25.91
N ILE A 416 17.48 -17.40 25.31
CA ILE A 416 17.99 -16.05 25.48
C ILE A 416 17.32 -15.39 26.67
N ALA A 417 18.14 -15.03 27.67
CA ALA A 417 17.71 -14.21 28.79
C ALA A 417 17.72 -12.74 28.39
N ALA A 418 16.57 -12.21 27.97
CA ALA A 418 16.39 -10.82 27.55
C ALA A 418 16.45 -9.81 28.73
N ARG A 419 17.61 -9.72 29.39
CA ARG A 419 17.89 -8.80 30.49
C ARG A 419 18.20 -7.40 29.94
N VAL A 420 17.89 -6.36 30.71
CA VAL A 420 18.15 -4.96 30.35
C VAL A 420 19.44 -4.46 31.03
N PRO A 421 20.37 -3.79 30.32
CA PRO A 421 20.37 -3.52 28.89
C PRO A 421 20.59 -4.80 28.08
N TYR A 422 19.81 -4.98 27.01
CA TYR A 422 19.93 -6.16 26.17
C TYR A 422 21.24 -6.12 25.38
N ARG A 423 22.04 -7.17 25.55
CA ARG A 423 23.20 -7.44 24.72
C ARG A 423 23.03 -8.85 24.20
N ALA A 424 22.97 -8.99 22.88
CA ALA A 424 23.00 -10.30 22.26
C ALA A 424 24.22 -11.08 22.78
N PRO A 425 24.06 -12.35 23.19
CA PRO A 425 25.20 -13.17 23.59
C PRO A 425 26.32 -13.17 22.55
N VAL A 426 27.57 -13.23 23.01
CA VAL A 426 28.73 -13.50 22.15
C VAL A 426 28.45 -14.80 21.38
N GLY A 427 28.54 -14.75 20.05
CA GLY A 427 28.24 -15.91 19.20
C GLY A 427 26.77 -16.11 18.81
N VAL A 428 25.86 -15.15 19.06
CA VAL A 428 24.56 -15.14 18.35
C VAL A 428 24.85 -14.99 16.87
N ALA A 429 24.85 -16.12 16.15
CA ALA A 429 24.72 -16.22 14.71
C ALA A 429 25.57 -15.22 13.87
N ALA A 430 26.67 -14.70 14.39
CA ALA A 430 27.53 -13.74 13.71
C ALA A 430 28.97 -13.84 14.24
N GLY A 431 29.30 -14.88 15.01
CA GLY A 431 30.66 -15.26 15.38
C GLY A 431 31.54 -14.26 16.16
N ARG A 432 31.07 -13.08 16.60
CA ARG A 432 31.98 -12.05 17.14
C ARG A 432 32.18 -12.11 18.64
N SER A 433 33.45 -12.17 19.05
CA SER A 433 33.93 -11.68 20.34
C SER A 433 34.74 -10.40 20.14
N TRP A 434 34.87 -9.56 21.18
CA TRP A 434 35.79 -8.39 21.15
C TRP A 434 37.27 -8.78 20.96
N ALA A 435 37.58 -10.09 20.98
CA ALA A 435 38.91 -10.63 20.83
C ALA A 435 39.23 -11.10 19.39
N ASP A 436 38.28 -10.98 18.47
CA ASP A 436 38.45 -11.17 17.01
C ASP A 436 38.63 -9.82 16.30
#